data_AF-A0A9Q0MT74-F1
#
_entry.id   AF-A0A9Q0MT74-F1
#
_cell.length_a   1.000
_cell.length_b   1.000
_cell.length_c   1.000
_cell.angle_alpha   90.00
_cell.angle_beta   90.00
_cell.angle_gamma   90.00
#
_symmetry.space_group_name_H-M   'P 1'
#
loop_
_entity.id
_entity.type
_entity.pdbx_description
1 polymer ?
#
loop_
_entity_poly.entity_id
_entity_poly.type
_entity_poly.pdbx_seq_one_letter_code
_entity_poly.pdbx_strand_id
1 'polypeptide(L)'
;MLTLLLLNVFGREDCKIACPLDLSPVCGSDGKTYPNACTLEAESCHNDSITLLLLNVFGQENCDIICTADYTPVCGSDGKTYSNACALEVENCINKASVTVVKEGEC
;
A
#
# COMPACT_ATOMS: atom_id res chain seq x y z
N MET A 1 -19.30 -28.62 -41.05
CA MET A 1 -19.49 -29.33 -39.78
C MET A 1 -18.12 -29.38 -39.12
N LEU A 2 -17.88 -28.50 -38.14
CA LEU A 2 -17.90 -28.83 -36.70
C LEU A 2 -16.78 -29.85 -36.38
N THR A 3 -15.72 -29.50 -35.66
CA THR A 3 -15.79 -29.00 -34.27
C THR A 3 -14.56 -28.17 -33.87
N LEU A 4 -14.83 -26.91 -33.52
CA LEU A 4 -14.11 -26.21 -32.45
C LEU A 4 -14.26 -26.98 -31.13
N LEU A 5 -13.34 -26.72 -30.19
CA LEU A 5 -13.37 -27.02 -28.75
C LEU A 5 -12.95 -28.43 -28.34
N LEU A 6 -11.72 -28.57 -27.86
CA LEU A 6 -11.44 -29.22 -26.57
C LEU A 6 -10.28 -28.49 -25.85
N LEU A 7 -10.69 -27.40 -25.18
CA LEU A 7 -10.27 -26.96 -23.84
C LEU A 7 -8.77 -26.72 -23.59
N ASN A 8 -8.40 -25.45 -23.81
CA ASN A 8 -7.45 -24.65 -23.03
C ASN A 8 -7.00 -25.32 -21.72
N VAL A 9 -5.80 -25.90 -21.73
CA VAL A 9 -5.06 -26.19 -20.50
C VAL A 9 -4.46 -24.84 -20.06
N PHE A 10 -5.07 -24.22 -19.06
CA PHE A 10 -4.62 -22.96 -18.45
C PHE A 10 -3.26 -23.16 -17.75
N GLY A 11 -2.21 -22.52 -18.26
CA GLY A 11 -0.89 -22.43 -17.63
C GLY A 11 0.05 -21.54 -18.44
N ARG A 12 0.41 -20.36 -17.91
CA ARG A 12 1.21 -19.32 -18.58
C ARG A 12 2.70 -19.68 -18.52
N GLU A 13 3.19 -20.52 -19.45
CA GLU A 13 4.54 -21.10 -19.37
C GLU A 13 5.73 -20.18 -19.73
N ASP A 14 5.53 -18.88 -19.97
CA ASP A 14 6.68 -17.98 -20.13
C ASP A 14 6.40 -16.59 -19.53
N CYS A 15 6.70 -16.43 -18.24
CA CYS A 15 6.74 -15.14 -17.54
C CYS A 15 7.96 -14.28 -17.92
N LYS A 16 8.38 -14.34 -19.18
CA LYS A 16 9.48 -13.53 -19.71
C LYS A 16 8.94 -12.18 -20.19
N ILE A 17 8.63 -11.31 -19.25
CA ILE A 17 8.15 -9.95 -19.53
C ILE A 17 9.34 -8.99 -19.49
N ALA A 18 9.62 -8.31 -20.61
CA ALA A 18 10.61 -7.25 -20.67
C ALA A 18 9.96 -5.92 -20.26
N CYS A 19 10.49 -5.30 -19.20
CA CYS A 19 9.98 -4.02 -18.70
C CYS A 19 10.91 -2.85 -19.02
N PRO A 20 10.37 -1.65 -19.30
CA PRO A 20 11.18 -0.45 -19.37
C PRO A 20 11.80 -0.13 -18.00
N LEU A 21 12.92 0.60 -18.01
CA LEU A 21 13.62 1.04 -16.80
C LEU A 21 13.07 2.36 -16.24
N ASP A 22 11.83 2.70 -16.56
CA ASP A 22 11.17 3.87 -15.98
C ASP A 22 10.87 3.60 -14.51
N LEU A 23 11.17 4.57 -13.66
CA LEU A 23 10.95 4.48 -12.22
C LEU A 23 9.66 5.22 -11.87
N SER A 24 8.56 4.47 -11.92
CA SER A 24 7.19 4.93 -11.64
C SER A 24 6.60 4.02 -10.56
N PRO A 25 7.07 4.11 -9.30
CA PRO A 25 6.88 3.05 -8.32
C PRO A 25 5.41 2.80 -7.98
N VAL A 26 5.06 1.53 -7.81
CA VAL A 26 3.71 1.08 -7.47
C VAL A 26 3.76 0.08 -6.30
N CYS A 27 2.69 0.01 -5.52
CA CYS A 27 2.55 -0.99 -4.46
C CYS A 27 1.74 -2.19 -4.97
N GLY A 28 2.17 -3.41 -4.64
CA GLY A 28 1.41 -4.63 -4.89
C GLY A 28 0.55 -5.04 -3.70
N SER A 29 -0.45 -5.87 -3.95
CA SER A 29 -1.27 -6.51 -2.90
C SER A 29 -0.46 -7.39 -1.93
N ASP A 30 0.78 -7.73 -2.27
CA ASP A 30 1.72 -8.45 -1.41
C ASP A 30 2.57 -7.54 -0.51
N GLY A 31 2.27 -6.22 -0.49
CA GLY A 31 2.96 -5.23 0.33
C GLY A 31 4.36 -4.86 -0.16
N LYS A 32 4.75 -5.31 -1.36
CA LYS A 32 6.03 -4.93 -1.99
C LYS A 32 5.87 -3.72 -2.89
N THR A 33 6.91 -2.88 -2.94
CA THR A 33 7.02 -1.81 -3.93
C THR A 33 7.74 -2.33 -5.17
N TYR A 34 7.14 -2.09 -6.33
CA TYR A 34 7.69 -2.47 -7.63
C TYR A 34 8.15 -1.22 -8.39
N PRO A 35 9.29 -1.28 -9.12
CA PRO A 35 9.83 -0.13 -9.86
C PRO A 35 8.84 0.56 -10.80
N ASN A 36 7.98 -0.22 -11.45
CA ASN A 36 6.86 0.25 -12.26
C ASN A 36 5.75 -0.81 -12.38
N ALA A 37 4.63 -0.42 -12.98
CA ALA A 37 3.48 -1.31 -13.20
C ALA A 37 3.85 -2.58 -13.99
N CYS A 38 4.74 -2.48 -14.99
CA CYS A 38 5.19 -3.64 -15.76
C CYS A 38 5.91 -4.66 -14.86
N THR A 39 6.80 -4.20 -13.98
CA THR A 39 7.51 -5.10 -13.06
C THR A 39 6.59 -5.78 -12.05
N LEU A 40 5.49 -5.12 -11.66
CA LEU A 40 4.46 -5.75 -10.84
C LEU A 40 3.72 -6.84 -11.62
N GLU A 41 3.24 -6.54 -12.82
CA GLU A 41 2.54 -7.51 -13.68
C GLU A 41 3.42 -8.71 -14.06
N ALA A 42 4.73 -8.49 -14.20
CA ALA A 42 5.71 -9.54 -14.42
C ALA A 42 5.78 -10.52 -13.25
N GLU A 43 5.69 -10.02 -12.02
CA GLU A 43 5.70 -10.82 -10.80
C GLU A 43 4.34 -11.50 -10.56
N SER A 44 3.23 -10.81 -10.89
CA SER A 44 1.89 -11.39 -10.94
C SER A 44 1.79 -12.61 -11.86
N CYS A 45 2.65 -12.73 -12.86
CA CYS A 45 2.67 -13.89 -13.75
C CYS A 45 3.06 -15.19 -13.04
N HIS A 46 3.91 -15.11 -12.00
CA HIS A 46 4.29 -16.27 -11.20
C HIS A 46 3.29 -16.55 -10.06
N ASN A 47 2.56 -15.51 -9.63
CA ASN A 47 1.63 -15.57 -8.53
C ASN A 47 0.38 -14.76 -8.90
N ASP A 48 -0.62 -15.44 -9.45
CA ASP A 48 -1.93 -14.91 -9.91
C ASP A 48 -2.72 -14.11 -8.83
N SER A 49 -2.15 -13.93 -7.63
CA SER A 49 -2.70 -13.17 -6.52
C SER A 49 -2.11 -11.75 -6.35
N ILE A 50 -1.05 -11.39 -7.08
CA ILE A 50 -0.45 -10.05 -7.01
C ILE A 50 -1.20 -9.15 -7.98
N THR A 51 -1.92 -8.15 -7.48
CA THR A 51 -2.58 -7.13 -8.31
C THR A 51 -1.98 -5.77 -8.02
N LEU A 52 -1.95 -4.93 -9.06
CA LEU A 52 -1.55 -3.54 -8.94
C LEU A 52 -2.54 -2.86 -8.00
N LEU A 53 -2.03 -2.29 -6.90
CA LEU A 53 -2.81 -1.43 -6.02
C LEU A 53 -2.99 -0.07 -6.73
N LEU A 54 -3.71 -0.08 -7.85
CA LEU A 54 -4.08 1.14 -8.56
C LEU A 54 -5.10 1.89 -7.69
N LEU A 55 -4.62 2.99 -7.10
CA LEU A 55 -5.39 4.13 -6.63
C LEU A 55 -6.36 3.84 -5.48
N ASN A 56 -5.89 4.11 -4.26
CA ASN A 56 -6.67 4.78 -3.21
C ASN A 56 -8.01 4.14 -2.80
N VAL A 57 -8.20 2.82 -2.91
CA VAL A 57 -9.40 2.13 -2.41
C VAL A 57 -9.04 0.82 -1.69
N PHE A 58 -8.27 0.93 -0.62
CA PHE A 58 -8.35 0.08 0.58
C PHE A 58 -7.95 1.02 1.74
N GLY A 59 -8.87 1.70 2.42
CA GLY A 59 -9.84 1.04 3.28
C GLY A 59 -9.14 0.57 4.55
N GLN A 60 -8.76 1.51 5.42
CA GLN A 60 -8.68 1.40 6.89
C GLN A 60 -8.13 0.12 7.56
N GLU A 61 -7.33 -0.70 6.87
CA GLU A 61 -6.75 -1.93 7.43
C GLU A 61 -5.23 -1.81 7.58
N ASN A 62 -4.54 -1.15 6.64
CA ASN A 62 -3.13 -0.85 6.76
C ASN A 62 -2.90 0.63 7.06
N CYS A 63 -2.35 0.92 8.23
CA CYS A 63 -1.98 2.26 8.67
C CYS A 63 -0.66 2.73 8.05
N ASP A 64 -0.57 2.66 6.72
CA ASP A 64 0.60 3.05 5.92
C ASP A 64 0.62 4.57 5.71
N ILE A 65 0.55 5.31 6.82
CA ILE A 65 0.65 6.77 6.82
C ILE A 65 2.14 7.13 6.89
N ILE A 66 2.63 7.78 5.85
CA ILE A 66 4.02 8.27 5.79
C ILE A 66 4.10 9.61 6.50
N CYS A 67 4.87 9.67 7.59
CA CYS A 67 5.11 10.89 8.36
C CYS A 67 6.52 11.44 8.14
N THR A 68 6.64 12.77 8.19
CA THR A 68 7.92 13.43 8.37
C THR A 68 8.43 13.18 9.80
N ALA A 69 9.76 13.14 9.95
CA ALA A 69 10.43 12.95 11.24
C ALA A 69 10.73 14.28 11.97
N ASP A 70 10.03 15.35 11.60
CA ASP A 70 10.13 16.63 12.29
C ASP A 70 9.49 16.51 13.69
N TYR A 71 10.11 17.19 14.64
CA TYR A 71 9.64 17.24 16.01
C TYR A 71 8.87 18.54 16.23
N THR A 72 7.55 18.46 16.06
CA THR A 72 6.57 19.54 16.24
C THR A 72 5.46 19.04 17.17
N PRO A 73 5.74 18.91 18.49
CA PRO A 73 4.92 18.10 19.38
C PRO A 73 3.50 18.65 19.55
N VAL A 74 2.55 17.75 19.79
CA VAL A 74 1.15 18.06 20.08
C VAL A 74 0.64 17.27 21.27
N CYS A 75 -0.23 17.88 22.07
CA CYS A 75 -0.89 17.21 23.18
C CYS A 75 -2.24 16.64 22.73
N GLY A 76 -2.42 15.33 22.88
CA GLY A 76 -3.65 14.63 22.55
C GLY A 76 -4.74 14.77 23.61
N SER A 77 -5.98 14.52 23.22
CA SER A 77 -7.16 14.47 24.12
C SER A 77 -7.11 13.32 25.12
N ASP A 78 -6.20 12.37 24.90
CA ASP A 78 -5.87 11.27 25.81
C ASP A 78 -4.78 11.65 26.83
N GLY A 79 -4.25 12.87 26.78
CA GLY A 79 -3.19 13.35 27.65
C GLY A 79 -1.79 12.87 27.27
N LYS A 80 -1.61 12.29 26.08
CA LYS A 80 -0.30 11.86 25.55
C LYS A 80 0.30 12.95 24.65
N THR A 81 1.61 13.15 24.76
CA THR A 81 2.37 13.96 23.81
C THR A 81 2.75 13.11 22.60
N TYR A 82 2.49 13.63 21.40
CA TYR A 82 2.87 13.04 20.13
C TYR A 82 3.98 13.87 19.49
N SER A 83 4.93 13.24 18.79
CA SER A 83 6.10 13.91 18.18
C SER A 83 5.72 14.92 17.11
N ASN A 84 4.61 14.68 16.42
CA ASN A 84 3.93 15.60 15.53
C ASN A 84 2.47 15.14 15.32
N ALA A 85 1.67 15.94 14.61
CA ALA A 85 0.28 15.63 14.32
C ALA A 85 0.12 14.33 13.49
N CYS A 86 1.05 14.04 12.58
CA CYS A 86 1.00 12.82 11.78
C CYS A 86 1.18 11.56 12.63
N ALA A 87 2.06 11.59 13.63
CA ALA A 87 2.23 10.49 14.58
C ALA A 87 0.95 10.20 15.39
N LEU A 88 0.16 11.24 15.70
CA LEU A 88 -1.15 11.07 16.33
C LEU A 88 -2.15 10.39 15.38
N GLU A 89 -2.15 10.75 14.10
CA GLU A 89 -3.02 10.11 13.09
C GLU A 89 -2.66 8.64 12.87
N VAL A 90 -1.36 8.31 12.84
CA VAL A 90 -0.87 6.92 12.81
C VAL A 90 -1.38 6.14 14.00
N GLU A 91 -1.26 6.67 15.21
CA GLU A 91 -1.73 6.02 16.43
C GLU A 91 -3.25 5.82 16.40
N ASN A 92 -4.01 6.82 15.94
CA ASN A 92 -5.46 6.71 15.76
C ASN A 92 -5.83 5.59 14.80
N CYS A 93 -5.11 5.49 13.68
CA CYS A 93 -5.33 4.41 12.73
C CYS A 93 -5.02 3.04 13.36
N ILE A 94 -3.81 2.87 13.92
CA ILE A 94 -3.32 1.57 14.44
C ILE A 94 -4.23 1.06 15.56
N ASN A 95 -4.59 1.94 16.49
CA ASN A 95 -5.35 1.58 17.68
C ASN A 95 -6.87 1.73 17.49
N LYS A 96 -7.33 2.10 16.29
CA LYS A 96 -8.74 2.46 16.03
C LYS A 96 -9.27 3.47 17.05
N ALA A 97 -8.41 4.42 17.41
CA ALA A 97 -8.71 5.47 18.37
C ALA A 97 -9.19 6.74 17.66
N SER A 98 -9.65 7.71 18.45
CA SER A 98 -10.11 9.01 17.97
C SER A 98 -9.59 10.13 18.87
N VAL A 99 -8.28 10.12 19.11
CA VAL A 99 -7.57 11.17 19.84
C VAL A 99 -7.54 12.42 18.98
N THR A 100 -7.84 13.57 19.57
CA THR A 100 -7.75 14.88 18.89
C THR A 100 -6.62 15.70 19.51
N VAL A 101 -6.08 16.67 18.76
CA VAL A 101 -5.12 17.63 19.31
C VAL A 101 -5.85 18.62 20.22
N VAL A 102 -5.40 18.76 21.47
CA VAL A 102 -5.90 19.73 22.45
C VAL A 102 -5.08 21.03 22.41
N LYS A 103 -3.75 20.92 22.33
CA LYS A 103 -2.84 22.07 22.20
C LYS A 103 -1.60 21.70 21.40
N GLU A 104 -0.98 22.71 20.81
CA GLU A 104 0.40 22.62 20.32
C GLU A 104 1.38 22.53 21.50
N GLY A 105 2.50 21.86 21.29
CA GLY A 105 3.48 21.54 22.33
C GLY A 105 3.14 20.26 23.09
N GLU A 106 4.01 19.92 24.04
CA GLU A 106 3.81 18.77 24.91
C GLU A 106 2.62 18.99 25.86
N CYS A 107 1.99 17.91 26.31
CA CYS A 107 1.12 17.92 27.48
C CYS A 107 1.93 18.37 28.70
#